data_AF-A0A924PPD3-F1
#
_entry.id   AF-A0A924PPD3-F1
#
_cell.length_a   1.000
_cell.length_b   1.000
_cell.length_c   1.000
_cell.angle_alpha   90.00
_cell.angle_beta   90.00
_cell.angle_gamma   90.00
#
_symmetry.space_group_name_H-M   'P 1'
#
loop_
_entity.id
_entity.type
_entity.pdbx_description
1 polymer ?
#
loop_
_entity_poly.entity_id
_entity_poly.type
_entity_poly.pdbx_seq_one_letter_code
_entity_poly.pdbx_strand_id
1 'polypeptide(L)'
;MAEGLQIESLQIKQVPATNAWAWIVSGFNLFKANPAMWIILFVIYLLIIVPISLIPVVGSILSTLLAPVFAAGLMWGCKAVVQHQDLEINHLFVGFKKNTAQLIAVGGIYMASLLIIAVMVVLTLDRDTLSILMKGGTVSPEQANA
;
A
#
# COMPACT_ATOMS: atom_id res chain seq x y z
N MET A 1 28.04 10.66 -24.69
CA MET A 1 26.78 11.43 -24.58
C MET A 1 26.12 11.06 -23.26
N ALA A 2 26.51 11.72 -22.16
CA ALA A 2 25.95 11.54 -20.83
C ALA A 2 25.81 12.93 -20.19
N GLU A 3 24.95 13.74 -20.82
CA GLU A 3 24.74 15.14 -20.49
C GLU A 3 23.36 15.27 -19.86
N GLY A 4 23.29 15.79 -18.63
CA GLY A 4 22.08 16.46 -18.14
C GLY A 4 21.13 15.69 -17.23
N LEU A 5 21.60 14.78 -16.36
CA LEU A 5 20.82 14.51 -15.13
C LEU A 5 20.99 15.69 -14.17
N GLN A 6 20.30 16.80 -14.47
CA GLN A 6 20.03 17.87 -13.52
C GLN A 6 19.18 17.26 -12.41
N ILE A 7 19.84 16.71 -11.39
CA ILE A 7 19.19 16.38 -10.13
C ILE A 7 18.74 17.71 -9.55
N GLU A 8 17.50 18.10 -9.84
CA GLU A 8 16.82 19.22 -9.21
C GLU A 8 16.99 18.99 -7.70
N SER A 9 17.76 19.84 -7.03
CA SER A 9 18.14 19.63 -5.63
C SER A 9 16.86 19.49 -4.82
N LEU A 10 16.68 18.36 -4.13
CA LEU A 10 15.58 18.13 -3.18
C LEU A 10 15.58 19.27 -2.16
N GLN A 11 14.74 20.28 -2.40
CA GLN A 11 14.61 21.42 -1.49
C GLN A 11 13.69 21.00 -0.35
N ILE A 12 14.29 20.65 0.78
CA ILE A 12 13.57 20.32 2.01
C ILE A 12 12.96 21.61 2.55
N LYS A 13 11.69 21.85 2.22
CA LYS A 13 10.94 23.00 2.74
C LYS A 13 10.50 22.69 4.16
N GLN A 14 11.15 23.33 5.15
CA GLN A 14 10.67 23.30 6.53
C GLN A 14 9.35 24.09 6.61
N VAL A 15 8.34 23.46 7.20
CA VAL A 15 7.00 24.06 7.38
C VAL A 15 6.56 23.92 8.83
N PRO A 16 5.68 24.82 9.34
CA PRO A 16 5.13 24.68 10.68
C PRO A 16 4.37 23.36 10.86
N ALA A 17 4.39 22.81 12.07
CA ALA A 17 3.67 21.58 12.41
C ALA A 17 2.16 21.65 12.10
N THR A 18 1.57 22.85 12.12
CA THR A 18 0.16 23.11 11.75
C THR A 18 -0.19 22.62 10.34
N ASN A 19 0.79 22.54 9.43
CA ASN A 19 0.56 22.04 8.08
C ASN A 19 0.20 20.55 8.06
N ALA A 20 0.63 19.76 9.06
CA ALA A 20 0.21 18.36 9.17
C ALA A 20 -1.30 18.25 9.42
N TRP A 21 -1.83 19.11 10.31
CA TRP A 21 -3.27 19.19 10.56
C TRP A 21 -4.03 19.65 9.31
N ALA A 22 -3.53 20.69 8.63
CA ALA A 22 -4.11 21.18 7.39
C ALA A 22 -4.16 20.10 6.29
N TRP A 23 -3.14 19.25 6.18
CA TRP A 23 -3.11 18.12 5.25
C TRP A 23 -4.20 17.08 5.56
N ILE A 24 -4.39 16.72 6.83
CA ILE A 24 -5.45 15.79 7.25
C ILE A 24 -6.83 16.36 6.91
N VAL A 25 -7.10 17.62 7.28
CA VAL A 25 -8.37 18.30 6.97
C VAL A 25 -8.60 18.38 5.45
N SER A 26 -7.55 18.62 4.66
CA SER A 26 -7.62 18.63 3.20
C SER A 26 -8.02 17.26 2.64
N GLY A 27 -7.48 16.17 3.19
CA GLY A 27 -7.91 14.81 2.85
C GLY A 27 -9.40 14.57 3.13
N PHE A 28 -9.91 15.00 4.28
CA PHE A 28 -11.34 14.93 4.58
C PHE A 28 -12.20 15.77 3.63
N ASN A 29 -11.69 16.91 3.17
CA ASN A 29 -12.39 17.72 2.18
C ASN A 29 -12.47 17.01 0.80
N LEU A 30 -11.44 16.26 0.40
CA LEU A 30 -11.50 15.43 -0.82
C LEU A 30 -12.57 14.35 -0.74
N PHE A 31 -12.73 13.71 0.42
CA PHE A 31 -13.79 12.73 0.64
C PHE A 31 -15.18 13.38 0.59
N LYS A 32 -15.36 14.51 1.29
CA LYS A 32 -16.65 15.24 1.35
C LYS A 32 -17.12 15.80 0.00
N ALA A 33 -16.21 16.00 -0.96
CA ALA A 33 -16.57 16.51 -2.28
C ALA A 33 -17.53 15.57 -3.04
N ASN A 34 -17.32 14.25 -2.94
CA ASN A 34 -18.20 13.25 -3.54
C ASN A 34 -18.16 11.91 -2.75
N PRO A 35 -18.77 11.87 -1.55
CA PRO A 35 -18.66 10.71 -0.67
C PRO A 35 -19.29 9.44 -1.26
N ALA A 36 -20.40 9.60 -2.00
CA ALA A 36 -21.09 8.48 -2.63
C ALA A 36 -20.18 7.77 -3.64
N MET A 37 -19.50 8.54 -4.50
CA MET A 37 -18.59 7.95 -5.48
C MET A 37 -17.35 7.32 -4.83
N TRP A 38 -16.78 7.94 -3.79
CA TRP A 38 -15.68 7.31 -3.02
C TRP A 38 -16.08 5.95 -2.45
N ILE A 39 -17.30 5.84 -1.92
CA ILE A 39 -17.84 4.56 -1.43
C ILE A 39 -17.98 3.57 -2.57
N ILE A 40 -18.51 3.99 -3.73
CA ILE A 40 -18.62 3.12 -4.91
C ILE A 40 -17.24 2.61 -5.35
N LEU A 41 -16.23 3.48 -5.44
CA LEU A 41 -14.85 3.08 -5.78
C LEU A 41 -14.31 2.06 -4.76
N PHE A 42 -14.54 2.31 -3.47
CA PHE A 42 -14.10 1.41 -2.41
C PHE A 42 -14.80 0.04 -2.48
N VAL A 43 -16.11 0.02 -2.74
CA VAL A 43 -16.88 -1.22 -2.93
C VAL A 43 -16.37 -1.99 -4.14
N ILE A 44 -16.12 -1.33 -5.27
CA ILE A 44 -15.56 -1.99 -6.46
C ILE A 44 -14.17 -2.56 -6.15
N TYR A 45 -13.32 -1.79 -5.47
CA TYR A 45 -12.01 -2.26 -5.02
C TYR A 45 -12.12 -3.52 -4.14
N LEU A 46 -13.03 -3.54 -3.16
CA LEU A 46 -13.27 -4.71 -2.31
C LEU A 46 -13.80 -5.90 -3.08
N LEU A 47 -14.74 -5.69 -4.01
CA LEU A 47 -15.29 -6.75 -4.87
C LEU A 47 -14.21 -7.41 -5.74
N ILE A 48 -13.10 -6.71 -6.01
CA ILE A 48 -11.96 -7.28 -6.74
C ILE A 48 -10.97 -7.95 -5.80
N ILE A 49 -10.55 -7.25 -4.73
CA ILE A 49 -9.47 -7.73 -3.85
C ILE A 49 -9.91 -8.89 -2.95
N VAL A 50 -11.15 -8.90 -2.46
CA VAL A 50 -11.63 -9.95 -1.56
C VAL A 50 -11.60 -11.32 -2.25
N PRO A 51 -12.21 -11.52 -3.44
CA PRO A 51 -12.14 -12.82 -4.12
C PRO A 51 -10.71 -13.26 -4.46
N ILE A 52 -9.85 -12.33 -4.88
CA ILE A 52 -8.43 -12.63 -5.13
C ILE A 52 -7.78 -13.17 -3.87
N SER A 53 -8.01 -12.52 -2.72
CA SER A 53 -7.38 -12.85 -1.45
C SER A 53 -7.83 -14.19 -0.86
N LEU A 54 -8.97 -14.73 -1.32
CA LEU A 54 -9.44 -16.05 -0.91
C LEU A 54 -8.61 -17.20 -1.50
N ILE A 55 -7.83 -16.95 -2.55
CA ILE A 55 -6.96 -17.96 -3.15
C ILE A 55 -5.67 -18.06 -2.31
N PRO A 56 -5.40 -19.19 -1.64
CA PRO A 56 -4.20 -19.34 -0.83
C PRO A 56 -2.93 -19.11 -1.67
N VAL A 57 -1.95 -18.42 -1.10
CA VAL A 57 -0.65 -18.09 -1.70
C VAL A 57 -0.74 -17.16 -2.93
N VAL A 58 -1.51 -17.52 -3.96
CA VAL A 58 -1.65 -16.71 -5.19
C VAL A 58 -2.36 -15.40 -4.90
N GLY A 59 -3.39 -15.43 -4.03
CA GLY A 59 -4.16 -14.25 -3.66
C GLY A 59 -3.34 -13.20 -2.93
N SER A 60 -2.44 -13.61 -2.03
CA SER A 60 -1.56 -12.68 -1.32
C SER A 60 -0.50 -12.07 -2.25
N ILE A 61 0.04 -12.85 -3.18
CA ILE A 61 0.98 -12.35 -4.20
C ILE A 61 0.28 -11.33 -5.09
N LEU A 62 -0.86 -11.70 -5.70
CA LEU A 62 -1.60 -10.81 -6.60
C LEU A 62 -2.06 -9.53 -5.91
N SER A 63 -2.64 -9.62 -4.71
CA SER A 63 -3.09 -8.43 -3.98
C SER A 63 -1.93 -7.50 -3.63
N THR A 64 -0.76 -8.03 -3.26
CA THR A 64 0.45 -7.24 -3.00
C THR A 64 0.96 -6.53 -4.26
N LEU A 65 0.98 -7.23 -5.40
CA LEU A 65 1.40 -6.65 -6.68
C LEU A 65 0.41 -5.59 -7.20
N LEU A 66 -0.89 -5.81 -7.01
CA LEU A 66 -1.96 -4.92 -7.48
C LEU A 66 -2.20 -3.73 -6.56
N ALA A 67 -1.79 -3.77 -5.30
CA ALA A 67 -1.94 -2.67 -4.34
C ALA A 67 -1.44 -1.31 -4.89
N PRO A 68 -0.21 -1.17 -5.41
CA PRO A 68 0.24 0.10 -6.00
C PRO A 68 -0.55 0.51 -7.24
N VAL A 69 -1.10 -0.46 -8.00
CA VAL A 69 -1.93 -0.19 -9.18
C VAL A 69 -3.25 0.47 -8.79
N PHE A 70 -3.95 -0.10 -7.79
CA PHE A 70 -5.18 0.48 -7.27
C PHE A 70 -4.94 1.78 -6.51
N ALA A 71 -3.84 1.88 -5.75
CA ALA A 71 -3.45 3.11 -5.07
C ALA A 71 -3.24 4.25 -6.08
N ALA A 72 -2.56 3.99 -7.20
CA ALA A 72 -2.39 4.97 -8.28
C ALA A 72 -3.73 5.41 -8.88
N GLY A 73 -4.69 4.49 -9.01
CA GLY A 73 -6.06 4.81 -9.46
C GLY A 73 -6.80 5.73 -8.49
N LEU A 74 -6.74 5.44 -7.19
CA LEU A 74 -7.33 6.30 -6.15
C LEU A 74 -6.65 7.68 -6.10
N MET A 75 -5.33 7.74 -6.25
CA MET A 75 -4.60 9.01 -6.36
C MET A 75 -5.02 9.81 -7.59
N TRP A 76 -5.31 9.15 -8.71
CA TRP A 76 -5.90 9.79 -9.89
C TRP A 76 -7.30 10.35 -9.60
N GLY A 77 -8.12 9.62 -8.83
CA GLY A 77 -9.39 10.13 -8.33
C GLY A 77 -9.23 11.38 -7.47
N CYS A 78 -8.28 11.38 -6.53
CA CYS A 78 -7.97 12.58 -5.73
C CYS A 78 -7.57 13.75 -6.63
N LYS A 79 -6.74 13.51 -7.65
CA LYS A 79 -6.32 14.53 -8.61
C LYS A 79 -7.52 15.12 -9.37
N ALA A 80 -8.46 14.28 -9.82
CA ALA A 80 -9.67 14.76 -10.49
C ALA A 80 -10.48 15.69 -9.57
N VAL A 81 -10.70 15.29 -8.31
CA VAL A 81 -11.42 16.11 -7.32
C VAL A 81 -10.71 17.44 -7.06
N VAL A 82 -9.38 17.45 -6.91
CA VAL A 82 -8.58 18.68 -6.75
C VAL A 82 -8.71 19.60 -7.96
N GLN A 83 -8.85 19.04 -9.16
CA GLN A 83 -9.01 19.78 -10.41
C GLN A 83 -10.46 20.17 -10.70
N HIS A 84 -11.38 20.00 -9.74
CA HIS A 84 -12.81 20.23 -9.91
C HIS A 84 -13.44 19.42 -11.05
N GLN A 85 -12.86 18.26 -11.35
CA GLN A 85 -13.41 17.27 -12.29
C GLN A 85 -14.23 16.22 -11.54
N ASP A 86 -15.12 15.55 -12.25
CA ASP A 86 -15.95 14.51 -11.68
C ASP A 86 -15.11 13.28 -11.30
N LEU A 87 -15.41 12.73 -10.11
CA LEU A 87 -14.88 11.44 -9.71
C LEU A 87 -15.66 10.35 -10.45
N GLU A 88 -14.97 9.58 -11.27
CA GLU A 88 -15.55 8.45 -12.02
C GLU A 88 -14.96 7.09 -11.62
N ILE A 89 -15.73 6.02 -11.87
CA ILE A 89 -15.30 4.62 -11.73
C ILE A 89 -13.98 4.34 -12.48
N ASN A 90 -13.83 4.95 -13.66
CA ASN A 90 -12.66 4.75 -14.52
C ASN A 90 -11.34 5.13 -13.84
N HIS A 91 -11.35 6.06 -12.87
CA HIS A 91 -10.15 6.47 -12.14
C HIS A 91 -9.48 5.30 -11.41
N LEU A 92 -10.27 4.39 -10.82
CA LEU A 92 -9.75 3.22 -10.09
C LEU A 92 -8.88 2.33 -10.98
N PHE A 93 -9.15 2.30 -12.28
CA PHE A 93 -8.47 1.44 -13.25
C PHE A 93 -7.34 2.15 -14.02
N VAL A 94 -7.05 3.42 -13.74
CA VAL A 94 -6.02 4.17 -14.48
C VAL A 94 -4.64 3.55 -14.32
N GLY A 95 -4.31 3.01 -13.13
CA GLY A 95 -3.03 2.33 -12.89
C GLY A 95 -2.82 1.10 -13.79
N PHE A 96 -3.89 0.47 -14.28
CA PHE A 96 -3.81 -0.64 -15.23
C PHE A 96 -3.55 -0.19 -16.67
N LYS A 97 -3.79 1.09 -16.96
CA LYS A 97 -3.63 1.69 -18.29
C LYS A 97 -2.34 2.50 -18.41
N LYS A 98 -1.85 3.07 -17.31
CA LYS A 98 -0.69 3.96 -17.29
C LYS A 98 0.35 3.44 -16.32
N ASN A 99 1.56 3.21 -16.84
CA ASN A 99 2.72 2.78 -16.06
C ASN A 99 2.51 1.48 -15.26
N THR A 100 1.66 0.58 -15.76
CA THR A 100 1.28 -0.67 -15.09
C THR A 100 2.49 -1.51 -14.73
N ALA A 101 3.41 -1.71 -15.68
CA ALA A 101 4.62 -2.50 -15.45
C ALA A 101 5.47 -1.92 -14.31
N GLN A 102 5.60 -0.59 -14.25
CA GLN A 102 6.34 0.09 -13.20
C GLN A 102 5.63 -0.03 -11.84
N LEU A 103 4.30 0.12 -11.80
CA LEU A 103 3.52 -0.04 -10.56
C LEU A 103 3.58 -1.48 -10.04
N ILE A 104 3.47 -2.47 -10.93
CA ILE A 104 3.67 -3.89 -10.58
C ILE A 104 5.11 -4.11 -10.09
N ALA A 105 6.12 -3.49 -10.71
CA ALA A 105 7.49 -3.58 -10.25
C ALA A 105 7.67 -3.00 -8.84
N VAL A 106 7.01 -1.88 -8.51
CA VAL A 106 7.00 -1.34 -7.13
C VAL A 106 6.40 -2.37 -6.16
N GLY A 107 5.28 -3.00 -6.52
CA GLY A 107 4.68 -4.06 -5.72
C GLY A 107 5.61 -5.27 -5.56
N GLY A 108 6.33 -5.64 -6.62
CA GLY A 108 7.32 -6.72 -6.61
C GLY A 108 8.53 -6.41 -5.74
N ILE A 109 9.07 -5.20 -5.81
CA ILE A 109 10.17 -4.73 -4.95
C ILE A 109 9.73 -4.73 -3.49
N TYR A 110 8.52 -4.22 -3.20
CA TYR A 110 7.94 -4.26 -1.86
C TYR A 110 7.81 -5.69 -1.34
N MET A 111 7.24 -6.59 -2.14
CA MET A 111 7.11 -8.01 -1.80
C MET A 111 8.47 -8.68 -1.56
N ALA A 112 9.45 -8.46 -2.44
CA ALA A 112 10.79 -9.00 -2.28
C ALA A 112 11.46 -8.48 -0.99
N SER A 113 11.28 -7.19 -0.68
CA SER A 113 11.78 -6.58 0.56
C SER A 113 11.16 -7.23 1.79
N LEU A 114 9.84 -7.46 1.79
CA LEU A 114 9.16 -8.18 2.86
C LEU A 114 9.69 -9.61 3.03
N LEU A 115 9.91 -10.34 1.93
CA LEU A 115 10.47 -11.70 1.98
C LEU A 115 11.89 -11.72 2.54
N ILE A 116 12.73 -10.77 2.12
CA ILE A 116 14.09 -10.62 2.65
C ILE A 116 14.04 -10.36 4.16
N ILE A 117 13.20 -9.43 4.61
CA ILE A 117 13.03 -9.13 6.04
C ILE A 117 12.53 -10.38 6.80
N ALA A 118 11.54 -11.09 6.26
CA ALA A 118 11.02 -12.30 6.87
C ALA A 118 12.08 -13.38 7.01
N VAL A 119 12.90 -13.62 5.97
CA VAL A 119 14.02 -14.56 6.02
C VAL A 119 15.04 -14.12 7.06
N MET A 120 15.43 -12.84 7.08
CA MET A 120 16.38 -12.30 8.04
C MET A 120 15.89 -12.50 9.48
N VAL A 121 14.62 -12.24 9.75
CA VAL A 121 14.01 -12.48 11.06
C VAL A 121 14.07 -13.97 11.42
N VAL A 122 13.68 -14.87 10.51
CA VAL A 122 13.73 -16.32 10.79
C VAL A 122 15.15 -16.81 11.07
N LEU A 123 16.16 -16.25 10.39
CA LEU A 123 17.56 -16.62 10.58
C LEU A 123 18.15 -16.11 11.90
N THR A 124 17.63 -15.02 12.48
CA THR A 124 18.10 -14.49 13.76
C THR A 124 17.40 -15.10 14.97
N LEU A 125 16.27 -15.80 14.76
CA LEU A 125 15.54 -16.47 15.84
C LEU A 125 16.25 -17.76 16.27
N ASP A 126 16.22 -18.03 17.58
CA ASP A 126 16.66 -19.27 18.16
C ASP A 126 15.68 -20.42 17.86
N ARG A 127 16.17 -21.66 18.00
CA ARG A 127 15.40 -22.87 17.67
C ARG A 127 14.15 -23.04 18.54
N ASP A 128 14.19 -22.57 19.78
CA ASP A 128 13.08 -22.73 20.72
C ASP A 128 11.95 -21.78 20.34
N THR A 129 12.26 -20.50 20.07
CA THR A 129 11.29 -19.53 19.56
C THR A 129 10.69 -19.94 18.22
N LEU A 130 11.50 -20.46 17.28
CA LEU A 130 11.00 -21.00 16.01
C LEU A 130 10.04 -22.18 16.22
N SER A 131 10.33 -23.06 17.19
CA SER A 131 9.48 -24.22 17.48
C SER A 131 8.10 -23.82 18.03
N ILE A 132 8.03 -22.76 18.82
CA ILE A 132 6.78 -22.20 19.38
C ILE A 132 5.91 -21.63 18.25
N LEU A 133 6.53 -20.86 17.33
CA LEU A 133 5.85 -20.28 16.17
C LEU A 133 5.32 -21.36 15.21
N MET A 134 6.11 -22.41 14.94
CA MET A 134 5.71 -23.50 14.03
C MET A 134 4.63 -24.42 14.63
N LYS A 135 4.60 -24.58 15.96
CA LYS A 135 3.59 -25.41 16.64
C LYS A 135 2.28 -24.67 16.94
N GLY A 136 2.20 -23.36 16.67
CA GLY A 136 1.00 -22.55 16.94
C GLY A 136 0.56 -22.57 18.42
N GLY A 137 1.51 -22.73 19.34
CA GLY A 137 1.24 -23.20 20.70
C GLY A 137 1.52 -22.17 21.80
N THR A 138 0.55 -22.04 22.70
CA THR A 138 0.57 -21.32 23.98
C THR A 138 1.87 -21.56 24.75
N VAL A 139 2.43 -20.48 25.32
CA VAL A 139 3.51 -20.52 26.32
C VAL A 139 3.08 -21.44 27.46
N SER A 140 3.83 -22.52 27.71
CA SER A 140 3.59 -23.40 28.86
C SER A 140 3.80 -22.59 30.14
N PRO A 141 2.91 -22.69 31.16
CA PRO A 141 3.03 -21.93 32.42
C PRO A 141 4.36 -22.13 33.15
N GLU A 142 5.07 -23.21 32.84
CA GLU A 142 6.37 -23.56 33.39
C GLU A 142 7.48 -22.55 33.01
N GLN A 143 7.34 -21.84 31.89
CA GLN A 143 8.30 -20.82 31.44
C GLN A 143 8.00 -19.39 31.92
N ALA A 144 6.85 -19.17 32.58
CA ALA A 144 6.48 -17.85 33.11
C ALA A 144 7.04 -17.56 34.52
N ASN A 145 7.64 -18.56 35.17
CA ASN A 145 8.15 -18.49 36.55
C ASN A 145 9.66 -18.75 36.68
N ALA A 146 10.41 -18.70 35.58
CA ALA A 146 11.88 -18.76 35.56
C ALA A 146 12.44 -17.41 35.09
#